data_AF-A0R7Z1-F1
#
_entry.id   AF-A0R7Z1-F1
#
_cell.length_a   1.000
_cell.length_b   1.000
_cell.length_c   1.000
_cell.angle_alpha   90.00
_cell.angle_beta   90.00
_cell.angle_gamma   90.00
#
_symmetry.space_group_name_H-M   'P 1'
#
loop_
_entity.id
_entity.type
_entity.pdbx_description
1 polymer ?
#
loop_
_entity_poly.entity_id
_entity_poly.type
_entity_poly.pdbx_seq_one_letter_code
_entity_poly.pdbx_strand_id
1 'polypeptide(L)' 'MFVVIINFPPIKEGKDAEFREWFAETNKVFGNFTGFIGRRLLKPTKSGNYAAIVEHESQESFMAMHESPAHNKA' A
#
# COMPACT_ATOMS: atom_id res chain seq x y z
N MET A 1 -2.53 2.97 17.25
CA MET A 1 -2.14 3.31 15.87
C MET A 1 -0.87 2.56 15.54
N PHE A 2 -0.90 1.79 14.45
CA PHE A 2 0.20 1.00 13.92
C PHE A 2 0.51 1.47 12.50
N VAL A 3 1.77 1.68 12.19
CA VAL A 3 2.21 2.28 10.92
C VAL A 3 3.23 1.37 10.26
N VAL A 4 3.01 1.07 8.99
CA VAL A 4 3.92 0.28 8.15
C VAL A 4 4.44 1.16 7.02
N ILE A 5 5.76 1.11 6.82
CA ILE A 5 6.42 1.77 5.69
C ILE A 5 6.85 0.69 4.71
N ILE A 6 6.32 0.75 3.49
CA ILE A 6 6.65 -0.16 2.40
C ILE A 6 7.60 0.56 1.46
N ASN A 7 8.79 0.02 1.26
CA ASN A 7 9.71 0.48 0.23
C ASN A 7 9.53 -0.40 -1.02
N PHE A 8 9.07 0.19 -2.12
CA PHE A 8 8.90 -0.58 -3.34
C PHE A 8 10.25 -0.80 -4.04
N PRO A 9 10.41 -1.92 -4.76
CA PRO A 9 11.49 -2.06 -5.71
C PRO A 9 11.34 -1.02 -6.85
N PRO A 10 12.38 -0.85 -7.69
CA PRO A 10 12.27 -0.01 -8.88
C PRO A 10 11.10 -0.45 -9.75
N ILE A 11 10.27 0.51 -10.15
CA ILE A 11 9.18 0.23 -11.09
C ILE A 11 9.79 0.02 -12.46
N LYS A 12 9.31 -0.99 -13.17
CA LYS A 12 9.74 -1.28 -14.54
C LYS A 12 9.50 -0.07 -15.44
N GLU A 13 10.41 0.14 -16.39
CA GLU A 13 10.30 1.23 -17.35
C GLU A 13 8.96 1.16 -18.11
N GLY A 14 8.31 2.32 -18.29
CA GLY A 14 6.99 2.42 -18.92
C GLY A 14 5.80 1.94 -18.07
N LYS A 15 6.02 1.37 -16.87
CA LYS A 15 4.96 0.81 -16.02
C LYS A 15 4.49 1.71 -14.87
N ASP A 16 4.99 2.93 -14.81
CA ASP A 16 4.71 3.89 -13.75
C ASP A 16 3.23 4.30 -13.66
N ALA A 17 2.55 4.47 -14.81
CA ALA A 17 1.11 4.76 -14.82
C ALA A 17 0.27 3.58 -14.31
N GLU A 18 0.53 2.37 -14.84
CA GLU A 18 -0.14 1.14 -14.41
C GLU A 18 0.08 0.86 -12.92
N PHE A 19 1.30 1.11 -12.41
CA PHE A 19 1.60 0.96 -10.98
C PHE A 19 0.77 1.91 -10.10
N ARG A 20 0.62 3.18 -10.50
CA ARG A 20 -0.21 4.14 -9.76
C ARG A 20 -1.68 3.76 -9.77
N GLU A 21 -2.19 3.29 -10.92
CA GLU A 21 -3.55 2.83 -11.05
C GLU A 21 -3.80 1.59 -10.17
N TRP A 22 -2.91 0.60 -10.22
CA TRP A 22 -2.94 -0.56 -9.33
C TRP A 22 -2.95 -0.16 -7.84
N PHE A 23 -2.12 0.82 -7.45
CA PHE A 23 -2.10 1.29 -6.07
C PHE A 23 -3.44 1.93 -5.67
N ALA A 24 -4.05 2.71 -6.56
CA ALA A 24 -5.35 3.33 -6.32
C ALA A 24 -6.48 2.29 -6.24
N GLU A 25 -6.49 1.29 -7.13
CA GLU A 25 -7.50 0.23 -7.11
C GLU A 25 -7.39 -0.65 -5.86
N THR A 26 -6.18 -1.03 -5.48
CA THR A 26 -5.95 -1.82 -4.24
C THR A 26 -6.34 -1.04 -2.98
N ASN A 27 -6.21 0.29 -2.97
CA ASN A 27 -6.72 1.13 -1.88
C ASN A 27 -8.25 1.02 -1.71
N LYS A 28 -9.02 0.90 -2.80
CA LYS A 28 -10.47 0.70 -2.71
C LYS A 28 -10.83 -0.63 -2.06
N VAL A 29 -9.99 -1.64 -2.24
CA VAL A 29 -10.16 -2.97 -1.62
C VAL A 29 -9.77 -2.93 -0.15
N PHE A 30 -8.55 -2.45 0.16
CA PHE A 30 -8.02 -2.42 1.52
C PHE A 30 -8.75 -1.45 2.46
N GLY A 31 -9.34 -0.39 1.90
CA GLY A 31 -10.14 0.57 2.66
C GLY A 31 -11.36 -0.02 3.38
N ASN A 32 -11.77 -1.25 3.03
CA ASN A 32 -12.91 -1.92 3.64
C ASN A 32 -12.53 -2.81 4.84
N PHE A 33 -11.25 -2.97 5.17
CA PHE A 33 -10.83 -3.77 6.31
C PHE A 33 -11.05 -3.03 7.63
N THR A 34 -11.58 -3.73 8.62
CA THR A 34 -11.75 -3.19 9.98
C THR A 34 -10.42 -2.69 10.54
N GLY A 35 -10.41 -1.47 11.08
CA GLY A 35 -9.23 -0.83 11.65
C GLY A 35 -8.27 -0.23 10.62
N PHE A 36 -8.61 -0.23 9.31
CA PHE A 36 -7.87 0.54 8.31
C PHE A 36 -8.07 2.04 8.52
N ILE A 37 -6.98 2.80 8.57
CA ILE A 37 -7.01 4.27 8.70
C ILE A 37 -6.67 4.93 7.36
N GLY A 38 -5.60 4.45 6.70
CA GLY A 38 -5.16 5.07 5.45
C GLY A 38 -4.01 4.34 4.79
N ARG A 39 -3.90 4.54 3.47
CA ARG A 39 -2.76 4.08 2.67
C ARG A 39 -2.38 5.12 1.64
N ARG A 40 -1.17 5.68 1.76
CA ARG A 40 -0.68 6.81 0.96
C ARG A 40 0.56 6.41 0.17
N LEU A 41 0.56 6.71 -1.13
CA LEU A 41 1.72 6.54 -2.01
C LEU A 41 2.62 7.76 -1.92
N LEU A 42 3.91 7.55 -1.71
CA LEU A 42 4.94 8.57 -1.67
C LEU A 42 5.76 8.48 -2.94
N LYS A 43 5.67 9.51 -3.79
CA LYS A 43 6.51 9.63 -4.98
C LYS A 43 7.90 10.15 -4.58
N PRO A 44 8.99 9.57 -5.09
CA PRO A 44 10.32 10.11 -4.87
C PRO A 44 10.44 11.54 -5.44
N THR A 45 11.07 12.45 -4.70
CA THR A 45 11.26 13.86 -5.13
C THR A 45 12.45 14.04 -6.06
N LYS A 46 13.41 13.11 -6.04
CA LYS A 46 14.59 13.08 -6.89
C LYS A 46 14.73 11.68 -7.50
N SER A 47 15.86 11.02 -7.27
CA SER A 47 16.06 9.60 -7.53
C SER A 47 15.50 8.73 -6.40
N GLY A 48 15.22 7.46 -6.72
CA GLY A 48 14.71 6.48 -5.77
C GLY A 48 13.41 5.84 -6.23
N ASN A 49 12.87 4.99 -5.37
CA ASN A 49 11.62 4.28 -5.64
C ASN A 49 10.46 4.91 -4.89
N TYR A 50 9.25 4.51 -5.25
CA TYR A 50 8.08 4.79 -4.44
C TYR A 50 8.21 4.17 -3.06
N ALA A 51 7.58 4.81 -2.08
CA ALA A 51 7.28 4.21 -0.79
C ALA A 51 5.78 4.32 -0.51
N ALA A 52 5.25 3.57 0.44
CA ALA A 52 3.91 3.77 0.95
C ALA A 52 3.88 3.78 2.47
N ILE A 53 2.98 4.59 3.01
CA ILE A 53 2.59 4.57 4.41
C ILE A 53 1.24 3.84 4.48
N VAL A 54 1.16 2.82 5.33
CA VAL A 54 -0.10 2.12 5.66
C VAL A 54 -0.36 2.30 7.15
N GLU A 55 -1.54 2.78 7.49
CA GLU A 55 -1.95 3.12 8.85
C GLU A 55 -3.14 2.26 9.24
N HIS A 56 -3.02 1.62 10.39
CA HIS A 56 -4.06 0.83 11.03
C HIS A 56 -4.22 1.22 12.50
N GLU A 57 -5.37 0.89 13.09
CA GLU A 57 -5.62 1.12 14.52
C GLU A 57 -4.64 0.33 15.40
N SER A 58 -4.33 -0.91 15.01
CA SER A 58 -3.46 -1.84 15.73
C SER A 58 -2.65 -2.74 14.79
N GLN A 59 -1.60 -3.37 15.31
CA GLN A 59 -0.85 -4.38 14.55
C GLN A 59 -1.76 -5.56 14.15
N GLU A 60 -2.66 -5.99 15.03
CA GLU A 60 -3.60 -7.09 14.75
C GLU A 60 -4.50 -6.78 13.55
N SER A 61 -5.10 -5.58 13.49
CA SER A 61 -5.92 -5.18 12.35
C SER A 61 -5.14 -5.10 11.03
N PHE A 62 -3.85 -4.71 11.09
CA PHE A 62 -2.97 -4.77 9.93
C PHE A 62 -2.70 -6.21 9.48
N MET A 63 -2.36 -7.11 10.41
CA MET A 63 -2.08 -8.51 10.09
C MET A 63 -3.29 -9.22 9.49
N ALA A 64 -4.51 -8.95 10.01
CA ALA A 64 -5.74 -9.49 9.45
C ALA A 64 -5.96 -9.10 7.98
N MET A 65 -5.59 -7.86 7.61
CA MET A 65 -5.58 -7.43 6.20
C MET A 65 -4.45 -8.10 5.41
N HIS A 66 -3.23 -8.12 5.95
CA HIS A 66 -2.03 -8.63 5.29
C HIS A 66 -2.08 -10.12 4.97
N GLU A 67 -2.72 -10.92 5.84
CA GLU A 67 -2.89 -12.37 5.67
C GLU A 67 -4.13 -12.72 4.83
N SER A 68 -4.93 -11.73 4.45
CA SER A 68 -6.17 -11.96 3.71
C SER A 68 -5.92 -12.42 2.26
N PRO A 69 -6.85 -13.17 1.65
CA PRO A 69 -6.80 -13.49 0.22
C PRO A 69 -6.82 -12.25 -0.69
N ALA A 70 -7.37 -11.13 -0.21
CA ALA A 70 -7.38 -9.87 -0.96
C ALA A 70 -5.96 -9.30 -1.09
N HIS A 71 -5.15 -9.39 -0.04
CA HIS A 71 -3.75 -8.95 -0.07
C HIS A 71 -2.89 -9.86 -0.97
N ASN A 72 -3.10 -11.19 -0.93
CA ASN A 72 -2.33 -12.11 -1.77
C ASN A 72 -2.58 -11.97 -3.29
N LYS A 73 -3.69 -11.35 -3.67
CA LYS A 73 -4.09 -11.13 -5.07
C LYS A 73 -3.78 -9.72 -5.56
N ALA A 74 -3.39 -8.83 -4.65
CA ALA A 74 -3.00 -7.45 -4.93
C ALA A 74 -1.52 -7.41 -5.33
#